data_AF-A0A8S2PBH6-F1
#
_entry.id   AF-A0A8S2PBH6-F1
#
_cell.length_a   1.000
_cell.length_b   1.000
_cell.length_c   1.000
_cell.angle_alpha   90.00
_cell.angle_beta   90.00
_cell.angle_gamma   90.00
#
_symmetry.space_group_name_H-M   'P 1'
#
loop_
_entity.id
_entity.type
_entity.pdbx_description
1 polymer ?
#
loop_
_entity_poly.entity_id
_entity_poly.type
_entity_poly.pdbx_seq_one_letter_code
_entity_poly.pdbx_strand_id
1 'polypeptide(L)'
;KSLNSTFKQHFNSEGRLNVNNYLQVDGYENIFAIGDISSKESKMAFLAGRQAEFVAKLIPLIQQNKPYSKEYQPSPYPVMLLTIGRNGGVGQLAT
;
A
#
# COMPACT_ATOMS: atom_id res chain seq x y z
N LYS A 1 -0.03 19.46 -13.89
CA LYS A 1 -1.35 18.80 -13.72
C LYS A 1 -1.39 18.21 -12.33
N SER A 2 -2.47 18.41 -11.56
CA SER A 2 -2.60 17.87 -10.20
C SER A 2 -2.96 16.38 -10.26
N LEU A 3 -2.50 15.59 -9.28
CA LEU A 3 -2.85 14.17 -9.14
C LEU A 3 -4.37 13.96 -9.16
N ASN A 4 -5.10 14.84 -8.46
CA ASN A 4 -6.57 14.87 -8.45
C ASN A 4 -7.20 15.11 -9.82
N SER A 5 -6.54 15.86 -10.71
CA SER A 5 -7.08 16.11 -12.05
C SER A 5 -6.91 14.90 -12.99
N THR A 6 -5.87 14.09 -12.77
CA THR A 6 -5.56 12.93 -13.62
C THR A 6 -6.29 11.68 -13.16
N PHE A 7 -6.34 11.42 -11.85
CA PHE A 7 -6.88 10.17 -11.29
C PHE A 7 -8.24 10.33 -10.61
N LYS A 8 -8.99 11.41 -10.90
CA LYS A 8 -10.24 11.77 -10.21
C LYS A 8 -11.21 10.59 -10.03
N GLN A 9 -11.37 9.79 -11.08
CA GLN A 9 -12.30 8.64 -11.11
C GLN A 9 -11.81 7.41 -10.34
N HIS A 10 -10.53 7.37 -9.96
CA HIS A 10 -9.91 6.26 -9.23
C HIS A 10 -9.85 6.50 -7.72
N PHE A 11 -10.24 7.70 -7.27
CA PHE A 11 -10.37 8.01 -5.86
C PHE A 11 -11.65 7.41 -5.29
N ASN A 12 -11.54 6.76 -4.13
CA ASN A 12 -12.67 6.36 -3.31
C ASN A 12 -13.18 7.54 -2.45
N SER A 13 -14.27 7.29 -1.70
CA SER A 13 -14.88 8.29 -0.81
C SER A 13 -13.97 8.78 0.32
N GLU A 14 -12.90 8.05 0.65
CA GLU A 14 -11.90 8.44 1.66
C GLU A 14 -10.77 9.31 1.07
N GLY A 15 -10.82 9.62 -0.23
CA GLY A 15 -9.76 10.36 -0.91
C GLY A 15 -8.50 9.52 -1.14
N ARG A 16 -8.66 8.21 -1.38
CA ARG A 16 -7.57 7.26 -1.63
C ARG A 16 -7.75 6.59 -3.00
N LEU A 17 -6.66 6.28 -3.68
CA LEU A 17 -6.69 5.58 -4.96
C LEU A 17 -7.03 4.10 -4.74
N ASN A 18 -8.03 3.62 -5.48
CA ASN A 18 -8.31 2.18 -5.56
C ASN A 18 -7.19 1.46 -6.32
N VAL A 19 -6.78 0.33 -5.76
CA VAL A 19 -5.72 -0.50 -6.32
C VAL A 19 -6.10 -1.98 -6.34
N ASN A 20 -5.58 -2.69 -7.33
CA ASN A 20 -5.73 -4.13 -7.46
C ASN A 20 -4.83 -4.89 -6.46
N ASN A 21 -4.76 -6.22 -6.62
CA ASN A 21 -3.94 -7.10 -5.78
C ASN A 21 -2.43 -6.97 -6.02
N TYR A 22 -2.00 -6.16 -6.98
CA TYR A 22 -0.59 -5.87 -7.26
C TYR A 22 -0.22 -4.42 -6.91
N LEU A 23 -1.10 -3.72 -6.18
CA LEU A 23 -0.96 -2.31 -5.79
C LEU A 23 -0.91 -1.34 -6.99
N GLN A 24 -1.39 -1.78 -8.16
CA GLN A 24 -1.56 -0.93 -9.32
C GLN A 24 -2.87 -0.17 -9.22
N VAL A 25 -2.88 1.09 -9.62
CA VAL A 25 -4.11 1.90 -9.69
C VAL A 25 -5.08 1.22 -10.65
N ASP A 26 -6.35 1.07 -10.25
CA ASP A 26 -7.36 0.40 -11.07
C ASP A 26 -7.37 0.95 -12.51
N GLY A 27 -7.32 0.07 -13.51
CA GLY A 27 -7.26 0.45 -14.93
C GLY A 27 -5.88 0.82 -15.46
N TYR A 28 -4.82 0.71 -14.64
CA TYR A 28 -3.43 0.91 -15.05
C TYR A 28 -2.57 -0.30 -14.70
N GLU A 29 -1.67 -0.70 -15.61
CA GLU A 29 -0.73 -1.81 -15.36
C GLU A 29 0.67 -1.31 -14.93
N ASN A 30 0.96 -0.04 -15.13
CA ASN A 30 2.28 0.57 -14.92
C ASN A 30 2.29 1.72 -13.91
N ILE A 31 1.16 1.96 -13.22
CA ILE A 31 1.02 3.01 -12.21
C ILE A 31 0.68 2.34 -10.88
N PHE A 32 1.47 2.63 -9.85
CA PHE A 32 1.31 2.04 -8.52
C PHE A 32 0.92 3.10 -7.50
N ALA A 33 0.10 2.73 -6.53
CA ALA A 33 -0.21 3.57 -5.38
C ALA A 33 0.01 2.78 -4.07
N ILE A 34 0.89 3.30 -3.23
CA ILE A 34 1.32 2.69 -1.96
C ILE A 34 1.29 3.72 -0.82
N GLY A 35 1.29 3.25 0.42
CA GLY A 35 1.18 4.07 1.61
C GLY A 35 -0.18 4.74 1.72
N ASP A 36 -0.21 5.94 2.31
CA ASP A 36 -1.46 6.59 2.74
C ASP A 36 -2.45 6.91 1.61
N ILE A 37 -1.96 7.01 0.36
CA ILE A 37 -2.78 7.26 -0.82
C ILE A 37 -3.47 5.99 -1.34
N SER A 38 -2.95 4.80 -1.04
CA SER A 38 -3.51 3.52 -1.49
C SER A 38 -4.74 3.14 -0.68
N SER A 39 -5.77 2.54 -1.25
CA SER A 39 -6.94 2.05 -0.50
C SER A 39 -6.73 0.69 0.19
N LYS A 40 -5.59 0.02 -0.04
CA LYS A 40 -5.42 -1.40 0.30
C LYS A 40 -5.33 -1.71 1.79
N GLU A 41 -4.77 -0.82 2.60
CA GLU A 41 -4.55 -1.00 4.05
C GLU A 41 -4.51 0.31 4.81
N SER A 42 -4.67 0.30 6.14
CA SER A 42 -4.60 1.49 7.00
C SER A 42 -3.34 2.36 6.80
N LYS A 43 -3.49 3.66 7.05
CA LYS A 43 -2.43 4.68 6.96
C LYS A 43 -1.37 4.48 8.03
N MET A 44 -0.32 3.72 7.72
CA MET A 44 0.77 3.41 8.65
C MET A 44 2.10 3.27 7.89
N ALA A 45 3.16 3.91 8.41
CA ALA A 45 4.50 3.84 7.80
C ALA A 45 5.03 2.40 7.70
N PHE A 46 4.73 1.55 8.68
CA PHE A 46 5.08 0.12 8.65
C PHE A 46 4.47 -0.60 7.43
N LEU A 47 3.18 -0.35 7.14
CA LEU A 47 2.49 -0.95 6.00
C LEU A 47 2.95 -0.34 4.68
N ALA A 48 3.21 0.98 4.65
CA ALA A 48 3.80 1.64 3.48
C ALA A 48 5.16 1.02 3.11
N GLY A 49 6.00 0.68 4.09
CA GLY A 49 7.26 -0.04 3.87
C GLY A 49 7.06 -1.42 3.23
N ARG A 50 6.09 -2.21 3.72
CA ARG A 50 5.76 -3.52 3.15
C ARG A 50 5.24 -3.43 1.72
N GLN A 51 4.38 -2.45 1.45
CA GLN A 51 3.87 -2.17 0.11
C GLN A 51 5.01 -1.76 -0.84
N ALA A 52 5.93 -0.91 -0.39
CA ALA A 52 7.11 -0.51 -1.15
C ALA A 52 8.01 -1.71 -1.48
N GLU A 53 8.26 -2.60 -0.51
CA GLU A 53 9.06 -3.81 -0.72
C GLU A 53 8.43 -4.73 -1.79
N PHE A 54 7.10 -4.88 -1.75
CA PHE A 54 6.38 -5.66 -2.75
C PHE A 54 6.52 -5.05 -4.16
N VAL A 55 6.24 -3.75 -4.31
CA VAL A 55 6.32 -3.06 -5.61
C VAL A 55 7.75 -3.05 -6.15
N ALA A 56 8.76 -2.87 -5.30
CA ALA A 56 10.16 -2.90 -5.69
C ALA A 56 10.58 -4.25 -6.29
N LYS A 57 10.02 -5.37 -5.79
CA LYS A 57 10.23 -6.71 -6.38
C LYS A 57 9.43 -6.92 -7.67
N LEU A 58 8.28 -6.27 -7.80
CA LEU A 58 7.38 -6.41 -8.95
C LEU A 58 7.89 -5.66 -10.19
N ILE A 59 8.43 -4.44 -10.02
CA ILE A 59 8.87 -3.58 -11.14
C ILE A 59 9.84 -4.30 -12.10
N PRO A 60 10.92 -4.97 -11.64
CA PRO A 60 11.84 -5.68 -12.54
C PRO A 60 11.17 -6.84 -13.29
N LEU A 61 10.18 -7.50 -12.70
CA LEU A 61 9.44 -8.59 -13.35
C LEU A 61 8.59 -8.07 -14.50
N ILE A 62 7.91 -6.94 -14.30
CA ILE A 62 7.15 -6.25 -15.34
C ILE A 62 8.08 -5.82 -16.48
N GLN A 63 9.22 -5.21 -16.15
CA GLN A 63 10.21 -4.80 -17.14
C GLN A 63 10.73 -5.98 -17.99
N GLN A 64 10.81 -7.17 -17.39
CA GLN A 64 11.27 -8.40 -18.06
C GLN A 64 10.13 -9.21 -18.70
N ASN A 65 8.88 -8.72 -18.68
CA ASN A 65 7.68 -9.45 -19.09
C ASN A 65 7.56 -10.84 -18.42
N LYS A 66 8.03 -10.95 -17.17
CA LYS A 66 7.95 -12.20 -16.40
C LYS A 66 6.60 -12.28 -15.68
N PRO A 67 5.95 -13.45 -15.68
CA PRO A 67 4.74 -13.65 -14.89
C PRO A 67 5.07 -13.55 -13.40
N TYR A 68 4.16 -12.94 -12.64
CA TYR A 68 4.25 -12.85 -11.18
C TYR A 68 3.11 -13.64 -10.54
N SER A 69 3.46 -14.68 -9.78
CA SER A 69 2.50 -15.61 -9.18
C SER A 69 1.96 -15.18 -7.82
N LYS A 70 2.55 -14.14 -7.22
CA LYS A 70 2.23 -13.72 -5.86
C LYS A 70 1.59 -12.34 -5.83
N GLU A 71 0.37 -12.30 -5.33
CA GLU A 71 -0.37 -11.08 -5.04
C GLU A 71 0.10 -10.43 -3.73
N TYR A 72 -0.09 -9.13 -3.61
CA TYR A 72 0.04 -8.40 -2.37
C TYR A 72 -1.03 -8.86 -1.38
N GLN A 73 -0.60 -9.30 -0.20
CA GLN A 73 -1.48 -9.72 0.87
C GLN A 73 -1.43 -8.70 2.01
N PRO A 74 -2.52 -7.93 2.22
CA PRO A 74 -2.68 -7.09 3.40
C PRO A 74 -2.38 -7.85 4.69
N SER A 75 -1.87 -7.16 5.70
CA SER A 75 -1.71 -7.72 7.03
C SER A 75 -3.07 -8.18 7.56
N PRO A 76 -3.26 -9.48 7.83
CA PRO A 76 -4.53 -9.95 8.39
C PRO A 76 -4.68 -9.55 9.86
N TYR A 77 -3.58 -9.15 10.51
CA TYR A 77 -3.55 -8.84 11.93
C TYR A 77 -3.25 -7.36 12.18
N PRO A 78 -3.98 -6.72 13.11
CA PRO A 78 -3.67 -5.38 13.55
C PRO A 78 -2.39 -5.38 14.40
N VAL A 79 -1.43 -4.54 14.03
CA VAL A 79 -0.24 -4.25 14.83
C VAL A 79 -0.20 -2.75 15.07
N MET A 80 -0.11 -2.35 16.32
CA MET A 80 0.06 -0.94 16.69
C MET A 80 0.94 -0.85 17.93
N LEU A 81 1.90 0.05 17.88
CA LEU A 81 2.75 0.40 19.02
C LEU A 81 2.62 1.91 19.25
N LEU A 82 2.27 2.30 20.47
CA LEU A 82 2.14 3.70 20.86
C LEU A 82 3.08 3.99 22.03
N THR A 83 4.02 4.92 21.83
CA THR A 83 4.95 5.33 22.88
C THR A 83 4.28 6.25 23.90
N ILE A 84 4.61 6.06 25.19
CA ILE A 84 4.21 6.92 26.31
C ILE A 84 5.51 7.45 26.94
N GLY A 85 6.06 8.50 26.34
CA GLY A 85 7.33 9.09 26.75
C GLY A 85 8.55 8.22 26.40
N ARG A 86 9.71 8.54 26.99
CA ARG A 86 11.00 7.91 26.66
C ARG A 86 11.06 6.42 27.01
N ASN A 87 10.39 6.02 28.09
CA ASN A 87 10.59 4.73 28.75
C ASN A 87 9.31 3.89 28.83
N GLY A 88 8.26 4.24 28.10
CA GLY A 88 6.96 3.59 28.22
C GLY A 88 6.23 3.51 26.89
N GLY A 89 5.19 2.67 26.86
CA GLY A 89 4.33 2.51 25.71
C GLY A 89 3.34 1.37 25.90
N VAL A 90 2.38 1.31 24.98
CA VAL A 90 1.41 0.21 24.87
C VAL A 90 1.45 -0.32 23.45
N GLY A 91 1.13 -1.60 23.29
CA GLY A 91 1.14 -2.23 21.99
C GLY A 91 0.11 -3.33 21.87
N GLN A 92 -0.48 -3.43 20.70
CA GLN A 92 -1.19 -4.62 20.24
C GLN A 92 -0.29 -5.32 19.23
N LEU A 93 0.07 -6.56 19.53
CA LEU A 93 0.70 -7.47 18.60
C LEU A 93 -0.34 -8.52 18.17
N ALA A 94 -0.17 -9.06 16.97
CA ALA A 94 -0.97 -10.18 16.51
C ALA A 94 -0.76 -11.38 17.46
N THR A 95 -1.85 -11.88 18.05
CA THR A 95 -1.89 -13.22 18.67
C THR A 95 -2.22 -14.28 17.64
#